data_AF-A0A5P4S7D0-F1
#
_entry.id   AF-A0A5P4S7D0-F1
#
_cell.length_a   1.000
_cell.length_b   1.000
_cell.length_c   1.000
_cell.angle_alpha   90.00
_cell.angle_beta   90.00
_cell.angle_gamma   90.00
#
_symmetry.space_group_name_H-M   'P 1'
#
loop_
_entity.id
_entity.type
_entity.pdbx_description
1 polymer ?
#
loop_
_entity_poly.entity_id
_entity_poly.type
_entity_poly.pdbx_seq_one_letter_code
_entity_poly.pdbx_strand_id
1 'polypeptide(L)'
;MTDSMSDTLQEREATELAKNNSISITSTLDELSASETDACIYIYCPKEDETKIAQVLKRHPEINAQVNNYALRDFKSKTLCHFKSSHLNPEQQAFLVAATELGAWVEPLVSYFDRSLGYTETELLHSGYFLHQKAFSILSNRKNSWQKRFIDLLFVFMLAWVAIPVGLITALLIKLESPGPVFFKQRRTGQYNEEFEVIKFRSMRKRMVPNGQPKMMRV
;
A
#
# COMPACT_ATOMS: atom_id res chain seq x y z
N MET A 1 -16.80 73.44 7.78
CA MET A 1 -17.16 72.69 6.55
C MET A 1 -15.90 72.02 5.99
N THR A 2 -15.19 71.27 6.84
CA THR A 2 -13.86 70.69 6.55
C THR A 2 -13.65 69.35 7.25
N ASP A 3 -14.70 68.75 7.80
CA ASP A 3 -14.61 67.54 8.65
C ASP A 3 -15.12 66.27 7.96
N SER A 4 -15.82 66.40 6.81
CA SER A 4 -16.37 65.25 6.09
C SER A 4 -15.42 64.66 5.04
N MET A 5 -14.29 65.31 4.77
CA MET A 5 -13.34 64.88 3.72
C MET A 5 -12.13 64.16 4.30
N SER A 6 -11.78 64.41 5.57
CA SER A 6 -10.76 63.69 6.34
C SER A 6 -11.20 62.27 6.70
N ASP A 7 -12.45 62.10 7.15
CA ASP A 7 -12.98 60.79 7.53
C ASP A 7 -13.04 59.83 6.33
N THR A 8 -13.42 60.32 5.14
CA THR A 8 -13.45 59.50 3.92
C THR A 8 -12.06 59.08 3.42
N LEU A 9 -11.01 59.84 3.75
CA LEU A 9 -9.63 59.48 3.39
C LEU A 9 -9.06 58.44 4.36
N GLN A 10 -9.35 58.58 5.66
CA GLN A 10 -8.95 57.58 6.66
C GLN A 10 -9.66 56.24 6.46
N GLU A 11 -10.94 56.24 6.09
CA GLU A 11 -11.68 55.01 5.84
C GLU A 11 -11.21 54.28 4.57
N ARG A 12 -10.74 55.04 3.56
CA ARG A 12 -10.12 54.47 2.35
C ARG A 12 -8.71 53.94 2.59
N GLU A 13 -7.88 54.62 3.39
CA GLU A 13 -6.58 54.09 3.82
C GLU A 13 -6.72 52.85 4.69
N ALA A 14 -7.69 52.81 5.61
CA ALA A 14 -7.95 51.64 6.44
C ALA A 14 -8.46 50.44 5.61
N THR A 15 -9.28 50.70 4.59
CA THR A 15 -9.78 49.66 3.68
C THR A 15 -8.68 49.13 2.73
N GLU A 16 -7.80 50.00 2.23
CA GLU A 16 -6.61 49.61 1.44
C GLU A 16 -5.60 48.83 2.28
N LEU A 17 -5.36 49.22 3.53
CA LEU A 17 -4.47 48.50 4.45
C LEU A 17 -5.02 47.11 4.81
N ALA A 18 -6.34 46.99 5.00
CA ALA A 18 -7.01 45.72 5.23
C ALA A 18 -7.01 44.82 3.99
N LYS A 19 -7.13 45.39 2.78
CA LYS A 19 -7.08 44.67 1.51
C LYS A 19 -5.66 44.17 1.21
N ASN A 20 -4.63 45.00 1.45
CA ASN A 20 -3.24 44.60 1.27
C ASN A 20 -2.79 43.56 2.31
N ASN A 21 -3.21 43.68 3.58
CA ASN A 21 -2.91 42.65 4.58
C ASN A 21 -3.68 41.35 4.35
N SER A 22 -4.92 41.37 3.84
CA SER A 22 -5.66 40.14 3.52
C SER A 22 -5.11 39.44 2.27
N ILE A 23 -4.60 40.19 1.29
CA ILE A 23 -3.87 39.63 0.14
C ILE A 23 -2.54 39.00 0.59
N SER A 24 -1.79 39.64 1.51
CA SER A 24 -0.57 39.06 2.08
C SER A 24 -0.83 37.85 2.98
N ILE A 25 -1.93 37.81 3.73
CA ILE A 25 -2.26 36.66 4.60
C ILE A 25 -2.69 35.45 3.76
N THR A 26 -3.41 35.66 2.65
CA THR A 26 -3.85 34.57 1.77
C THR A 26 -2.68 33.96 0.98
N SER A 27 -1.70 34.78 0.54
CA SER A 27 -0.48 34.24 -0.09
C SER A 27 0.42 33.51 0.91
N THR A 28 0.48 33.95 2.17
CA THR A 28 1.30 33.28 3.18
C THR A 28 0.71 31.96 3.69
N LEU A 29 -0.61 31.76 3.64
CA LEU A 29 -1.25 30.49 4.03
C LEU A 29 -1.13 29.42 2.94
N ASP A 30 -1.10 29.82 1.66
CA ASP A 30 -0.73 28.92 0.57
C ASP A 30 0.79 28.63 0.57
N GLU A 31 1.64 29.61 0.92
CA GLU A 31 3.09 29.41 1.06
C GLU A 31 3.50 28.59 2.30
N LEU A 32 2.74 28.62 3.40
CA LEU A 32 2.98 27.75 4.57
C LEU A 32 2.47 26.30 4.39
N SER A 33 1.69 26.03 3.34
CA SER A 33 1.32 24.67 2.94
C SER A 33 2.35 24.03 1.98
N ALA A 34 3.27 24.84 1.44
CA ALA A 34 4.33 24.41 0.53
C ALA A 34 5.69 24.19 1.23
N SER A 35 5.75 24.30 2.56
CA SER A 35 7.00 24.29 3.34
C SER A 35 7.19 23.06 4.23
N GLU A 36 6.67 21.89 3.82
CA GLU A 36 7.11 20.60 4.35
C GLU A 36 7.30 19.62 3.18
N THR A 37 8.57 19.33 2.86
CA THR A 37 9.08 18.35 1.87
C THR A 37 9.30 18.78 0.41
N ASP A 38 10.18 19.75 0.16
CA ASP A 38 11.01 19.69 -1.08
C ASP A 38 12.25 18.81 -0.83
N ALA A 39 12.00 17.59 -0.33
CA ALA A 39 13.03 16.61 -0.03
C ALA A 39 13.50 16.00 -1.36
N CYS A 40 14.43 16.68 -2.03
CA CYS A 40 15.04 16.18 -3.26
C CYS A 40 15.61 14.77 -3.02
N ILE A 41 15.06 13.77 -3.73
CA ILE A 41 15.57 12.40 -3.68
C ILE A 41 16.68 12.19 -4.70
N TYR A 42 17.62 11.32 -4.37
CA TYR A 42 18.74 11.01 -5.26
C TYR A 42 18.65 9.56 -5.69
N ILE A 43 18.41 9.32 -6.98
CA ILE A 43 18.18 7.99 -7.53
C ILE A 43 19.44 7.49 -8.23
N TYR A 44 19.95 6.35 -7.80
CA TYR A 44 21.12 5.70 -8.39
C TYR A 44 20.71 4.43 -9.12
N CYS A 45 21.03 4.36 -10.39
CA CYS A 45 20.52 3.35 -11.32
C CYS A 45 21.58 3.01 -12.39
N PRO A 46 21.63 1.74 -12.88
CA PRO A 46 22.41 1.42 -14.07
C PRO A 46 22.00 2.29 -15.27
N LYS A 47 22.96 2.61 -16.15
CA LYS A 47 22.72 3.44 -17.34
C LYS A 47 21.60 2.91 -18.25
N GLU A 48 21.42 1.61 -18.30
CA GLU A 48 20.38 0.93 -19.10
C GLU A 48 18.95 1.28 -18.68
N ASP A 49 18.75 1.55 -17.39
CA ASP A 49 17.42 1.75 -16.79
C ASP A 49 17.13 3.25 -16.53
N GLU A 50 18.06 4.17 -16.83
CA GLU A 50 17.86 5.63 -16.70
C GLU A 50 16.64 6.13 -17.48
N THR A 51 16.44 5.62 -18.70
CA THR A 51 15.31 6.00 -19.55
C THR A 51 13.97 5.61 -18.93
N LYS A 52 13.90 4.44 -18.29
CA LYS A 52 12.70 3.94 -17.62
C LYS A 52 12.38 4.80 -16.40
N ILE A 53 13.39 5.08 -15.58
CA ILE A 53 13.20 5.94 -14.39
C ILE A 53 12.78 7.35 -14.81
N ALA A 54 13.37 7.90 -15.88
CA ALA A 54 12.96 9.20 -16.40
C ALA A 54 11.49 9.21 -16.89
N GLN A 55 11.02 8.12 -17.51
CA GLN A 55 9.61 7.98 -17.90
C GLN A 55 8.68 7.93 -16.68
N VAL A 56 9.06 7.17 -15.65
CA VAL A 56 8.29 7.07 -14.40
C VAL A 56 8.25 8.42 -13.69
N LEU A 57 9.39 9.13 -13.58
CA LEU A 57 9.44 10.46 -12.96
C LEU A 57 8.59 11.50 -13.68
N LYS A 58 8.51 11.46 -15.02
CA LYS A 58 7.62 12.37 -15.78
C LYS A 58 6.14 12.16 -15.46
N ARG A 59 5.75 10.97 -15.02
CA ARG A 59 4.37 10.65 -14.63
C ARG A 59 4.04 11.20 -13.24
N HIS A 60 5.06 11.50 -12.43
CA HIS A 60 4.97 11.94 -11.04
C HIS A 60 5.70 13.27 -10.82
N PRO A 61 5.17 14.40 -11.33
CA PRO A 61 5.78 15.72 -11.16
C PRO A 61 5.88 16.16 -9.69
N GLU A 62 5.12 15.54 -8.79
CA GLU A 62 5.18 15.75 -7.35
C GLU A 62 6.50 15.27 -6.70
N ILE A 63 7.31 14.46 -7.39
CA ILE A 63 8.58 13.93 -6.85
C ILE A 63 9.78 14.68 -7.46
N ASN A 64 10.42 15.53 -6.66
CA ASN A 64 11.67 16.17 -7.03
C ASN A 64 12.85 15.18 -6.91
N ALA A 65 13.38 14.73 -8.04
CA ALA A 65 14.41 13.68 -8.08
C ALA A 65 15.63 14.05 -8.96
N GLN A 66 16.82 13.72 -8.48
CA GLN A 66 18.07 13.78 -9.24
C GLN A 66 18.60 12.37 -9.52
N VAL A 67 18.85 12.03 -10.78
CA VAL A 67 19.34 10.71 -11.19
C VAL A 67 20.87 10.73 -11.33
N ASN A 68 21.55 9.73 -10.75
CA ASN A 68 22.98 9.45 -10.91
C ASN A 68 23.94 10.61 -10.59
N ASN A 69 23.61 11.45 -9.61
CA ASN A 69 24.48 12.53 -9.16
C ASN A 69 25.55 12.04 -8.16
N TYR A 70 26.69 11.56 -8.66
CA TYR A 70 27.82 11.12 -7.82
C TYR A 70 28.72 12.25 -7.29
N ALA A 71 28.42 13.52 -7.61
CA ALA A 71 29.21 14.67 -7.14
C ALA A 71 28.79 15.14 -5.73
N LEU A 72 27.73 14.56 -5.17
CA LEU A 72 27.28 14.85 -3.81
C LEU A 72 28.33 14.46 -2.78
N ARG A 73 28.64 15.42 -1.91
CA ARG A 73 29.52 15.24 -0.74
C ARG A 73 28.81 15.51 0.59
N ASP A 74 27.62 16.11 0.53
CA ASP A 74 26.77 16.37 1.67
C ASP A 74 25.62 15.36 1.66
N PHE A 75 25.59 14.50 2.67
CA PHE A 75 24.71 13.34 2.80
C PHE A 75 23.74 13.44 3.97
N LYS A 76 23.86 14.50 4.80
CA LYS A 76 23.11 14.62 6.04
C LYS A 76 21.63 14.82 5.75
N SER A 77 20.79 13.95 6.31
CA SER A 77 19.32 13.98 6.18
C SER A 77 18.79 13.84 4.74
N LYS A 78 19.57 13.28 3.81
CA LYS A 78 19.14 13.01 2.43
C LYS A 78 18.72 11.56 2.25
N THR A 79 17.70 11.36 1.42
CA THR A 79 17.24 10.03 1.00
C THR A 79 17.85 9.68 -0.35
N LEU A 80 18.67 8.65 -0.35
CA LEU A 80 19.30 8.08 -1.53
C LEU A 80 18.55 6.79 -1.89
N CYS A 81 17.97 6.76 -3.07
CA CYS A 81 17.27 5.61 -3.59
C CYS A 81 18.17 4.83 -4.54
N HIS A 82 18.22 3.51 -4.42
CA HIS A 82 18.94 2.66 -5.38
C HIS A 82 17.98 1.78 -6.18
N PHE A 83 18.27 1.58 -7.46
CA PHE A 83 17.55 0.66 -8.34
C PHE A 83 18.53 -0.40 -8.87
N LYS A 84 18.22 -1.69 -8.67
CA LYS A 84 19.09 -2.83 -9.04
C LYS A 84 20.55 -2.62 -8.65
N SER A 85 20.81 -2.43 -7.36
CA SER A 85 22.17 -2.18 -6.82
C SER A 85 23.21 -3.22 -7.27
N SER A 86 22.79 -4.47 -7.52
CA SER A 86 23.63 -5.55 -8.03
C SER A 86 24.22 -5.30 -9.43
N HIS A 87 23.64 -4.41 -10.23
CA HIS A 87 24.10 -4.09 -11.59
C HIS A 87 24.89 -2.77 -11.66
N LEU A 88 25.13 -2.10 -10.52
CA LEU A 88 25.98 -0.92 -10.46
C LEU A 88 27.46 -1.32 -10.52
N ASN A 89 28.30 -0.43 -11.04
CA ASN A 89 29.75 -0.61 -10.98
C ASN A 89 30.23 -0.66 -9.53
N PRO A 90 31.34 -1.38 -9.21
CA PRO A 90 31.86 -1.46 -7.85
C PRO A 90 32.12 -0.10 -7.20
N GLU A 91 32.58 0.90 -7.96
CA GLU A 91 32.78 2.27 -7.47
C GLU A 91 31.47 2.95 -7.08
N GLN A 92 30.40 2.72 -7.85
CA GLN A 92 29.08 3.29 -7.57
C GLN A 92 28.44 2.64 -6.36
N GLN A 93 28.65 1.33 -6.18
CA GLN A 93 28.24 0.62 -4.96
C GLN A 93 29.00 1.15 -3.74
N ALA A 94 30.33 1.30 -3.86
CA ALA A 94 31.16 1.86 -2.79
C ALA A 94 30.71 3.28 -2.41
N PHE A 95 30.30 4.10 -3.38
CA PHE A 95 29.73 5.42 -3.11
C PHE A 95 28.44 5.35 -2.27
N LEU A 96 27.51 4.43 -2.58
CA LEU A 96 26.27 4.26 -1.80
C LEU A 96 26.55 3.75 -0.38
N VAL A 97 27.52 2.84 -0.23
CA VAL A 97 27.96 2.36 1.09
C VAL A 97 28.56 3.53 1.89
N ALA A 98 29.48 4.30 1.29
CA ALA A 98 30.08 5.47 1.93
C ALA A 98 29.04 6.53 2.31
N ALA A 99 28.03 6.77 1.45
CA ALA A 99 26.93 7.68 1.78
C ALA A 99 26.13 7.19 3.01
N THR A 100 25.91 5.88 3.13
CA THR A 100 25.25 5.26 4.29
C THR A 100 26.08 5.46 5.56
N GLU A 101 27.40 5.25 5.48
CA GLU A 101 28.33 5.47 6.60
C GLU A 101 28.34 6.93 7.07
N LEU A 102 28.15 7.87 6.14
CA LEU A 102 28.05 9.31 6.40
C LEU A 102 26.65 9.76 6.87
N GLY A 103 25.72 8.83 7.09
CA GLY A 103 24.40 9.08 7.68
C GLY A 103 23.30 9.41 6.68
N ALA A 104 23.47 9.14 5.38
CA ALA A 104 22.35 9.15 4.44
C ALA A 104 21.40 7.98 4.68
N TRP A 105 20.12 8.19 4.39
CA TRP A 105 19.16 7.08 4.32
C TRP A 105 19.19 6.45 2.94
N VAL A 106 19.74 5.24 2.83
CA VAL A 106 19.77 4.48 1.58
C VAL A 106 18.66 3.44 1.58
N GLU A 107 17.75 3.51 0.62
CA GLU A 107 16.68 2.51 0.47
C GLU A 107 16.37 2.16 -1.00
N PRO A 108 15.70 1.03 -1.28
CA PRO A 108 15.31 0.69 -2.64
C PRO A 108 14.31 1.69 -3.21
N LEU A 109 14.48 2.11 -4.47
CA LEU A 109 13.60 3.08 -5.15
C LEU A 109 12.12 2.68 -5.07
N VAL A 110 11.83 1.40 -5.33
CA VAL A 110 10.46 0.86 -5.28
C VAL A 110 9.84 1.06 -3.90
N SER A 111 10.63 0.93 -2.83
CA SER A 111 10.14 1.11 -1.47
C SER A 111 9.81 2.56 -1.12
N TYR A 112 10.58 3.51 -1.67
CA TYR A 112 10.30 4.92 -1.52
C TYR A 112 8.99 5.28 -2.23
N PHE A 113 8.82 4.82 -3.48
CA PHE A 113 7.63 5.06 -4.29
C PHE A 113 6.38 4.46 -3.64
N ASP A 114 6.46 3.24 -3.13
CA ASP A 114 5.33 2.57 -2.47
C ASP A 114 4.87 3.34 -1.20
N ARG A 115 5.81 3.91 -0.43
CA ARG A 115 5.49 4.76 0.73
C ARG A 115 4.93 6.12 0.31
N SER A 116 5.50 6.74 -0.73
CA SER A 116 5.15 8.09 -1.15
C SER A 116 3.82 8.15 -1.91
N LEU A 117 3.57 7.15 -2.75
CA LEU A 117 2.40 7.08 -3.63
C LEU A 117 1.27 6.24 -3.01
N GLY A 118 1.58 5.36 -2.05
CA GLY A 118 0.60 4.47 -1.43
C GLY A 118 0.23 3.24 -2.28
N TYR A 119 0.89 3.05 -3.44
CA TYR A 119 0.73 1.91 -4.31
C TYR A 119 2.05 1.57 -5.01
N THR A 120 2.18 0.33 -5.49
CA THR A 120 3.42 -0.17 -6.10
C THR A 120 3.43 0.07 -7.62
N GLU A 121 4.40 0.84 -8.09
CA GLU A 121 4.65 1.03 -9.53
C GLU A 121 5.17 -0.26 -10.18
N THR A 122 4.36 -0.84 -11.08
CA THR A 122 4.67 -2.13 -11.68
C THR A 122 5.85 -2.08 -12.65
N GLU A 123 6.12 -0.93 -13.26
CA GLU A 123 7.26 -0.74 -14.18
C GLU A 123 8.60 -0.83 -13.45
N LEU A 124 8.63 -0.53 -12.14
CA LEU A 124 9.83 -0.62 -11.31
C LEU A 124 10.00 -2.00 -10.63
N LEU A 125 9.05 -2.92 -10.82
CA LEU A 125 9.14 -4.27 -10.27
C LEU A 125 10.21 -5.10 -10.98
N HIS A 126 11.13 -5.65 -10.19
CA HIS A 126 12.17 -6.56 -10.65
C HIS A 126 12.30 -7.76 -9.69
N SER A 127 12.88 -8.87 -10.14
CA SER A 127 13.00 -10.10 -9.35
C SER A 127 13.70 -9.89 -8.00
N GLY A 128 14.73 -9.04 -7.95
CA GLY A 128 15.42 -8.66 -6.72
C GLY A 128 14.53 -7.97 -5.68
N TYR A 129 13.52 -7.20 -6.11
CA TYR A 129 12.56 -6.54 -5.21
C TYR A 129 11.71 -7.54 -4.42
N PHE A 130 11.25 -8.61 -5.09
CA PHE A 130 10.44 -9.65 -4.45
C PHE A 130 11.22 -10.43 -3.39
N LEU A 131 12.53 -10.61 -3.60
CA LEU A 131 13.41 -11.32 -2.67
C LEU A 131 13.83 -10.43 -1.48
N HIS A 132 13.95 -9.12 -1.66
CA HIS A 132 14.48 -8.19 -0.64
C HIS A 132 13.42 -7.56 0.28
N GLN A 133 12.43 -8.36 0.71
CA GLN A 133 11.67 -8.18 1.96
C GLN A 133 10.54 -7.14 2.10
N LYS A 134 10.27 -6.17 1.20
CA LYS A 134 9.12 -5.24 1.42
C LYS A 134 7.77 -5.68 0.84
N ALA A 135 7.72 -6.40 -0.28
CA ALA A 135 6.45 -6.84 -0.87
C ALA A 135 5.58 -7.69 0.08
N PHE A 136 6.22 -8.48 0.96
CA PHE A 136 5.53 -9.34 1.93
C PHE A 136 5.40 -8.72 3.33
N SER A 137 6.17 -7.67 3.67
CA SER A 137 6.09 -7.06 5.01
C SER A 137 4.76 -6.31 5.22
N ILE A 138 4.15 -5.80 4.14
CA ILE A 138 2.78 -5.26 4.13
C ILE A 138 1.75 -6.33 4.55
N LEU A 139 1.94 -7.58 4.13
CA LEU A 139 1.09 -8.70 4.53
C LEU A 139 1.44 -9.24 5.93
N SER A 140 2.70 -9.15 6.36
CA SER A 140 3.26 -9.84 7.54
C SER A 140 3.42 -8.95 8.79
N ASN A 141 3.07 -7.66 8.73
CA ASN A 141 3.16 -6.80 9.91
C ASN A 141 2.33 -7.38 11.07
N ARG A 142 2.99 -7.79 12.16
CA ARG A 142 2.36 -8.52 13.28
C ARG A 142 1.18 -7.75 13.89
N LYS A 143 1.23 -6.42 13.87
CA LYS A 143 0.11 -5.54 14.27
C LYS A 143 -1.09 -5.65 13.32
N ASN A 144 -0.86 -5.65 12.01
CA ASN A 144 -1.90 -5.83 10.99
C ASN A 144 -2.54 -7.22 11.09
N SER A 145 -1.77 -8.25 11.42
CA SER A 145 -2.29 -9.62 11.59
C SER A 145 -3.25 -9.74 12.78
N TRP A 146 -2.97 -9.05 13.89
CA TRP A 146 -3.88 -9.06 15.05
C TRP A 146 -5.18 -8.31 14.78
N GLN A 147 -5.11 -7.16 14.10
CA GLN A 147 -6.27 -6.39 13.67
C GLN A 147 -7.16 -7.20 12.71
N LYS A 148 -6.56 -7.85 11.70
CA LYS A 148 -7.27 -8.76 10.80
C LYS A 148 -7.97 -9.87 11.58
N ARG A 149 -7.26 -10.50 12.53
CA ARG A 149 -7.83 -11.56 13.35
C ARG A 149 -9.01 -11.10 14.21
N PHE A 150 -8.94 -9.90 14.76
CA PHE A 150 -10.04 -9.31 15.53
C PHE A 150 -11.26 -9.03 14.65
N ILE A 151 -11.05 -8.45 13.47
CA ILE A 151 -12.11 -8.18 12.49
C ILE A 151 -12.75 -9.48 12.02
N ASP A 152 -11.95 -10.48 11.65
CA ASP A 152 -12.45 -11.80 11.24
C ASP A 152 -13.31 -12.44 12.34
N LEU A 153 -12.87 -12.37 13.60
CA LEU A 153 -13.62 -12.93 14.72
C LEU A 153 -14.93 -12.18 14.96
N LEU A 154 -14.92 -10.84 14.87
CA LEU A 154 -16.11 -10.02 14.97
C LEU A 154 -17.13 -10.38 13.88
N PHE A 155 -16.69 -10.50 12.63
CA PHE A 155 -17.55 -10.94 11.52
C PHE A 155 -18.06 -12.37 11.72
N VAL A 156 -17.22 -13.30 12.17
CA VAL A 156 -17.66 -14.67 12.47
C VAL A 156 -18.75 -14.66 13.54
N PHE A 157 -18.62 -13.88 14.61
CA PHE A 157 -19.66 -13.78 15.63
C PHE A 157 -20.95 -13.17 15.08
N MET A 158 -20.87 -12.07 14.32
CA MET A 158 -22.05 -11.46 13.71
C MET A 158 -22.76 -12.39 12.73
N LEU A 159 -22.02 -13.04 11.84
CA LEU A 159 -22.56 -13.98 10.87
C LEU A 159 -23.07 -15.27 11.54
N ALA A 160 -22.46 -15.72 12.65
CA ALA A 160 -22.87 -16.94 13.35
C ALA A 160 -24.32 -16.87 13.84
N TRP A 161 -24.78 -15.70 14.32
CA TRP A 161 -26.17 -15.53 14.77
C TRP A 161 -27.20 -15.82 13.68
N VAL A 162 -26.86 -15.53 12.41
CA VAL A 162 -27.73 -15.81 11.25
C VAL A 162 -27.43 -17.18 10.64
N ALA A 163 -26.15 -17.57 10.59
CA ALA A 163 -25.71 -18.82 9.99
C ALA A 163 -26.12 -20.05 10.80
N ILE A 164 -26.23 -19.95 12.13
CA ILE A 164 -26.69 -21.05 12.99
C ILE A 164 -28.15 -21.45 12.67
N PRO A 165 -29.15 -20.55 12.71
CA PRO A 165 -30.54 -20.92 12.40
C PRO A 165 -30.71 -21.38 10.95
N VAL A 166 -30.10 -20.67 9.99
CA VAL A 166 -30.14 -21.07 8.56
C VAL A 166 -29.46 -22.42 8.34
N GLY A 167 -28.32 -22.65 9.01
CA GLY A 167 -27.58 -23.90 8.95
C GLY A 167 -28.35 -25.07 9.57
N LEU A 168 -29.09 -24.85 10.65
CA LEU A 168 -29.93 -25.86 11.29
C LEU A 168 -31.10 -26.27 10.37
N ILE A 169 -31.77 -25.30 9.74
CA ILE A 169 -32.83 -25.56 8.77
C ILE A 169 -32.26 -26.35 7.58
N THR A 170 -31.12 -25.93 7.05
CA THR A 170 -30.44 -26.62 5.94
C THR A 170 -30.04 -28.04 6.33
N ALA A 171 -29.54 -28.24 7.55
CA ALA A 171 -29.19 -29.56 8.07
C ALA A 171 -30.40 -30.50 8.17
N LEU A 172 -31.55 -29.97 8.58
CA LEU A 172 -32.80 -30.73 8.64
C LEU A 172 -33.26 -31.13 7.24
N LEU A 173 -33.26 -30.18 6.28
CA LEU A 173 -33.62 -30.44 4.88
C LEU A 173 -32.76 -31.54 4.25
N ILE A 174 -31.43 -31.47 4.42
CA ILE A 174 -30.50 -32.47 3.89
C ILE A 174 -30.79 -33.87 4.48
N LYS A 175 -31.15 -33.94 5.77
CA LYS A 175 -31.42 -35.20 6.47
C LYS A 175 -32.79 -35.80 6.08
N LEU A 176 -33.76 -34.95 5.73
CA LEU A 176 -35.05 -35.38 5.19
C LEU A 176 -34.92 -35.89 3.75
N GLU A 177 -34.07 -35.27 2.93
CA GLU A 177 -33.87 -35.62 1.53
C GLU A 177 -33.01 -36.88 1.33
N SER A 178 -32.02 -37.11 2.18
CA SER A 178 -31.19 -38.33 2.10
C SER A 178 -30.65 -38.81 3.45
N PRO A 179 -30.61 -40.13 3.70
CA PRO A 179 -29.98 -40.67 4.89
C PRO A 179 -28.45 -40.53 4.80
N GLY A 180 -27.84 -39.90 5.81
CA GLY A 180 -26.38 -39.78 5.92
C GLY A 180 -25.93 -38.58 6.74
N PRO A 181 -24.60 -38.37 6.87
CA PRO A 181 -24.05 -37.21 7.55
C PRO A 181 -24.29 -35.93 6.74
N VAL A 182 -24.73 -34.87 7.44
CA VAL A 182 -25.06 -33.55 6.87
C VAL A 182 -23.81 -32.82 6.36
N PHE A 183 -22.67 -33.04 7.01
CA PHE A 183 -21.42 -32.35 6.70
C PHE A 183 -20.48 -33.21 5.85
N PHE A 184 -19.78 -32.57 4.92
CA PHE A 184 -18.70 -33.12 4.13
C PHE A 184 -17.40 -32.37 4.45
N LYS A 185 -16.30 -33.11 4.60
CA LYS A 185 -14.97 -32.56 4.92
C LYS A 185 -14.06 -32.62 3.70
N GLN A 186 -13.45 -31.50 3.34
CA GLN A 186 -12.50 -31.40 2.21
C GLN A 186 -11.16 -30.86 2.70
N ARG A 187 -10.07 -31.59 2.44
CA ARG A 187 -8.71 -31.12 2.76
C ARG A 187 -8.26 -30.04 1.77
N ARG A 188 -7.65 -28.98 2.30
CA ARG A 188 -7.04 -27.89 1.56
C ARG A 188 -5.73 -27.47 2.23
N THR A 189 -4.78 -27.03 1.44
CA THR A 189 -3.52 -26.43 1.92
C THR A 189 -3.79 -25.03 2.44
N GLY A 190 -3.39 -24.77 3.69
CA GLY A 190 -3.57 -23.51 4.40
C GLY A 190 -2.29 -22.68 4.51
N GLN A 191 -2.29 -21.80 5.51
CA GLN A 191 -1.14 -20.94 5.81
C GLN A 191 0.09 -21.80 6.18
N TYR A 192 1.27 -21.40 5.69
CA TYR A 192 2.52 -22.15 5.89
C TYR A 192 2.51 -23.58 5.38
N ASN A 193 1.68 -23.87 4.36
CA ASN A 193 1.56 -25.21 3.77
C ASN A 193 0.97 -26.26 4.72
N GLU A 194 0.37 -25.82 5.84
CA GLU A 194 -0.33 -26.71 6.78
C GLU A 194 -1.71 -27.09 6.21
N GLU A 195 -2.00 -28.38 6.13
CA GLU A 195 -3.30 -28.86 5.65
C GLU A 195 -4.40 -28.61 6.69
N PHE A 196 -5.57 -28.16 6.23
CA PHE A 196 -6.76 -28.02 7.06
C PHE A 196 -8.01 -28.60 6.38
N GLU A 197 -8.95 -29.03 7.22
CA GLU A 197 -10.23 -29.59 6.75
C GLU A 197 -11.31 -28.50 6.68
N VAL A 198 -11.80 -28.25 5.47
CA VAL A 198 -12.96 -27.39 5.21
C VAL A 198 -14.23 -28.20 5.38
N ILE A 199 -15.07 -27.81 6.33
CA ILE A 199 -16.38 -28.41 6.57
C ILE A 199 -17.42 -27.65 5.74
N LYS A 200 -18.19 -28.36 4.91
CA LYS A 200 -19.30 -27.80 4.12
C LYS A 200 -20.54 -28.68 4.18
N PHE A 201 -21.71 -28.11 3.90
CA PHE A 201 -22.93 -28.90 3.75
C PHE A 201 -22.81 -29.87 2.58
N ARG A 202 -23.31 -31.09 2.78
CA ARG A 202 -23.34 -32.11 1.74
C ARG A 202 -24.34 -31.71 0.66
N SER A 203 -23.85 -31.46 -0.55
CA SER A 203 -24.67 -31.22 -1.73
C SER A 203 -24.77 -32.43 -2.67
N MET A 204 -24.04 -33.52 -2.38
CA MET A 204 -23.98 -34.71 -3.24
C MET A 204 -24.20 -35.98 -2.42
N ARG A 205 -24.99 -36.92 -2.95
CA ARG A 205 -25.20 -38.28 -2.44
C ARG A 205 -24.50 -39.32 -3.32
N LYS A 206 -24.06 -40.41 -2.70
CA LYS A 206 -23.45 -41.55 -3.39
C LYS A 206 -24.57 -42.53 -3.76
N ARG A 207 -24.84 -42.71 -5.05
CA ARG A 207 -25.81 -43.71 -5.55
C ARG A 207 -25.07 -44.79 -6.32
N MET A 208 -25.44 -46.05 -6.08
CA MET A 208 -24.98 -47.17 -6.91
C MET A 208 -25.71 -47.09 -8.26
N VAL A 209 -24.97 -46.98 -9.37
CA VAL A 209 -25.57 -47.17 -10.70
C VAL A 209 -25.66 -48.67 -11.03
N PRO A 210 -26.58 -49.09 -11.93
CA PRO A 210 -26.74 -50.50 -12.30
C PRO A 210 -25.45 -51.19 -12.78
N ASN A 211 -24.47 -50.42 -13.26
CA ASN A 211 -23.14 -50.90 -13.66
C ASN A 211 -22.16 -51.13 -12.49
N GLY A 212 -22.65 -51.18 -11.24
CA GLY A 212 -21.85 -51.43 -10.03
C GLY A 212 -20.93 -50.28 -9.59
N GLN A 213 -20.87 -49.17 -10.32
CA GLN A 213 -20.02 -48.04 -9.98
C GLN A 213 -20.73 -47.04 -9.04
N PRO A 214 -20.04 -46.48 -8.05
CA PRO A 214 -20.58 -45.40 -7.24
C PRO A 214 -20.56 -44.09 -8.03
N LYS A 215 -21.74 -43.51 -8.30
CA LYS A 215 -21.87 -42.19 -8.95
C LYS A 215 -22.33 -41.15 -7.92
N MET A 216 -21.66 -40.00 -7.90
CA MET A 216 -22.10 -38.85 -7.10
C MET A 216 -23.23 -38.15 -7.85
N MET A 217 -24.40 -38.00 -7.21
CA MET A 217 -25.52 -37.22 -7.72
C MET A 217 -25.84 -36.08 -6.76
N ARG A 218 -26.40 -34.96 -7.25
CA ARG A 218 -26.85 -33.86 -6.37
C ARG A 218 -27.88 -34.40 -5.37
N VAL A 219 -27.76 -33.96 -4.12
CA VAL A 219 -28.80 -34.14 -3.08
C VAL A 219 -30.04 -33.43 -3.60
#